data_AF-A0A2T0JYH4-F1
#
_entry.id   AF-A0A2T0JYH4-F1
#
_cell.length_a   1.000
_cell.length_b   1.000
_cell.length_c   1.000
_cell.angle_alpha   90.00
_cell.angle_beta   90.00
_cell.angle_gamma   90.00
#
_symmetry.space_group_name_H-M   'P 1'
#
loop_
_entity.id
_entity.type
_entity.pdbx_description
1 polymer ?
#
loop_
_entity_poly.entity_id
_entity_poly.type
_entity_poly.pdbx_seq_one_letter_code
_entity_poly.pdbx_strand_id
1 'polypeptide(L)'
;MLRSMTVGTALLGALAVAAPAHAAPELAPKPDKMMVISVASANGSGCPKGSAAIQVSPDNTAFTVTYSEYTASVGPKATPLDFRKNCQLLLDIKVPSGFTFAIASADYRGYASLRDGAYGEQNASYYFQGHSKTTMSQHKFKGPLEDDWQRTDQVAIASTSFLPCGEKRYLNINTDLRVNRGTSDTKKHTNFLSMDSTDASINTLYRVAWKSCK
;
A
#
# COMPACT_ATOMS: atom_id res chain seq x y z
N MET A 1 19.91 86.76 -15.71
CA MET A 1 19.38 86.28 -14.42
C MET A 1 18.27 85.28 -14.71
N LEU A 2 18.51 84.04 -14.31
CA LEU A 2 17.63 82.87 -14.46
C LEU A 2 16.33 83.02 -13.67
N ARG A 3 15.21 82.48 -14.16
CA ARG A 3 14.34 81.54 -13.42
C ARG A 3 13.18 81.04 -14.28
N SER A 4 13.34 79.84 -14.83
CA SER A 4 12.29 79.04 -15.47
C SER A 4 11.43 78.35 -14.40
N MET A 5 10.11 78.37 -14.58
CA MET A 5 9.14 77.62 -13.77
C MET A 5 9.04 76.18 -14.27
N THR A 6 9.32 75.20 -13.41
CA THR A 6 9.13 73.77 -13.67
C THR A 6 7.82 73.27 -13.06
N VAL A 7 7.01 72.62 -13.89
CA VAL A 7 5.77 71.91 -13.54
C VAL A 7 6.14 70.57 -12.91
N GLY A 8 5.60 70.26 -11.74
CA GLY A 8 5.80 68.98 -11.05
C GLY A 8 4.69 67.97 -11.38
N THR A 9 5.04 66.89 -12.08
CA THR A 9 4.17 65.74 -12.34
C THR A 9 4.40 64.68 -11.25
N ALA A 10 3.37 64.38 -10.45
CA ALA A 10 3.40 63.29 -9.48
C ALA A 10 3.08 61.95 -10.17
N LEU A 11 4.05 61.05 -10.24
CA LEU A 11 3.88 59.67 -10.68
C LEU A 11 3.50 58.80 -9.47
N LEU A 12 2.27 58.29 -9.43
CA LEU A 12 1.87 57.23 -8.50
C LEU A 12 2.44 55.88 -9.00
N GLY A 13 3.43 55.35 -8.29
CA GLY A 13 3.94 54.00 -8.51
C GLY A 13 3.01 52.94 -7.92
N ALA A 14 2.45 52.06 -8.74
CA ALA A 14 1.72 50.88 -8.29
C ALA A 14 2.72 49.80 -7.86
N LEU A 15 2.75 49.49 -6.55
CA LEU A 15 3.48 48.35 -6.00
C LEU A 15 2.68 47.07 -6.28
N ALA A 16 3.09 46.32 -7.30
CA ALA A 16 2.60 44.96 -7.51
C ALA A 16 3.22 44.04 -6.44
N VAL A 17 2.41 43.61 -5.47
CA VAL A 17 2.81 42.61 -4.47
C VAL A 17 2.86 41.25 -5.17
N ALA A 18 4.06 40.77 -5.48
CA ALA A 18 4.25 39.42 -6.00
C ALA A 18 3.90 38.40 -4.89
N ALA A 19 2.81 37.67 -5.07
CA ALA A 19 2.48 36.54 -4.20
C ALA A 19 3.54 35.42 -4.39
N PRO A 20 3.96 34.73 -3.31
CA PRO A 20 4.88 33.61 -3.45
C PRO A 20 4.15 32.49 -4.20
N ALA A 21 4.68 32.14 -5.38
CA ALA A 21 4.27 30.95 -6.10
C ALA A 21 4.56 29.74 -5.21
N HIS A 22 3.52 29.14 -4.63
CA HIS A 22 3.63 27.82 -4.01
C HIS A 22 3.99 26.85 -5.14
N ALA A 23 5.24 26.38 -5.13
CA ALA A 23 5.65 25.27 -5.97
C ALA A 23 4.74 24.07 -5.65
N ALA A 24 3.95 23.64 -6.62
CA ALA A 24 3.23 22.37 -6.53
C ALA A 24 4.26 21.26 -6.29
N PRO A 25 3.93 20.20 -5.52
CA PRO A 25 4.84 19.07 -5.35
C PRO A 25 5.25 18.54 -6.72
N GLU A 26 6.54 18.55 -7.01
CA GLU A 26 7.08 17.97 -8.23
C GLU A 26 6.71 16.48 -8.23
N LEU A 27 5.73 16.12 -9.07
CA LEU A 27 5.35 14.73 -9.27
C LEU A 27 6.63 13.96 -9.64
N ALA A 28 6.97 12.95 -8.84
CA ALA A 28 8.14 12.12 -9.08
C ALA A 28 8.20 11.72 -10.57
N PRO A 29 9.37 11.81 -11.22
CA PRO A 29 9.48 11.58 -12.66
C PRO A 29 8.94 10.19 -13.01
N LYS A 30 7.90 10.15 -13.85
CA LYS A 30 7.38 8.91 -14.43
C LYS A 30 8.32 8.52 -15.57
N PRO A 31 8.85 7.29 -15.61
CA PRO A 31 9.73 6.89 -16.70
C PRO A 31 9.00 6.97 -18.06
N ASP A 32 9.64 7.59 -19.05
CA ASP A 32 9.24 7.62 -20.47
C ASP A 32 9.33 6.24 -21.15
N LYS A 33 10.07 5.31 -20.53
CA LYS A 33 10.20 3.90 -20.91
C LYS A 33 9.45 3.01 -19.92
N MET A 34 8.52 2.19 -20.44
CA MET A 34 7.61 1.37 -19.65
C MET A 34 8.33 0.44 -18.66
N MET A 35 8.00 0.56 -17.38
CA MET A 35 8.29 -0.47 -16.38
C MET A 35 7.46 -1.71 -16.69
N VAL A 36 8.02 -2.89 -16.46
CA VAL A 36 7.26 -4.14 -16.52
C VAL A 36 7.23 -4.72 -15.11
N ILE A 37 6.05 -4.69 -14.49
CA ILE A 37 5.78 -5.47 -13.29
C ILE A 37 5.41 -6.87 -13.74
N SER A 38 6.20 -7.86 -13.34
CA SER A 38 5.89 -9.27 -13.56
C SER A 38 5.85 -9.94 -12.20
N VAL A 39 4.73 -10.56 -11.86
CA VAL A 39 4.68 -11.32 -10.60
C VAL A 39 5.32 -12.68 -10.85
N ALA A 40 6.35 -12.99 -10.08
CA ALA A 40 7.07 -14.25 -10.20
C ALA A 40 6.31 -15.39 -9.52
N SER A 41 5.70 -15.15 -8.34
CA SER A 41 4.86 -16.16 -7.66
C SER A 41 4.01 -15.59 -6.52
N ALA A 42 2.99 -16.36 -6.10
CA ALA A 42 2.20 -16.18 -4.88
C ALA A 42 2.08 -17.53 -4.16
N ASN A 43 2.40 -17.59 -2.87
CA ASN A 43 2.36 -18.82 -2.08
C ASN A 43 2.01 -18.52 -0.61
N GLY A 44 1.21 -19.37 0.02
CA GLY A 44 0.92 -19.29 1.46
C GLY A 44 -0.39 -19.97 1.81
N SER A 45 -0.70 -20.07 3.11
CA SER A 45 -1.95 -20.71 3.55
C SER A 45 -3.20 -19.90 3.22
N GLY A 46 -3.07 -18.59 3.00
CA GLY A 46 -4.13 -17.68 2.53
C GLY A 46 -4.08 -17.39 1.03
N CYS A 47 -3.11 -17.95 0.31
CA CYS A 47 -3.07 -17.90 -1.15
C CYS A 47 -2.44 -19.17 -1.73
N PRO A 48 -3.08 -20.34 -1.53
CA PRO A 48 -2.64 -21.58 -2.19
C PRO A 48 -2.62 -21.41 -3.72
N LYS A 49 -1.90 -22.30 -4.39
CA LYS A 49 -1.71 -22.25 -5.85
C LYS A 49 -3.05 -22.10 -6.57
N GLY A 50 -3.18 -21.05 -7.38
CA GLY A 50 -4.38 -20.75 -8.17
C GLY A 50 -5.44 -19.89 -7.47
N SER A 51 -5.27 -19.59 -6.17
CA SER A 51 -6.24 -18.80 -5.40
C SER A 51 -5.94 -17.28 -5.35
N ALA A 52 -4.80 -16.87 -5.91
CA ALA A 52 -4.43 -15.46 -6.06
C ALA A 52 -4.22 -15.11 -7.54
N ALA A 53 -4.86 -14.03 -7.98
CA ALA A 53 -4.73 -13.49 -9.33
C ALA A 53 -4.20 -12.06 -9.26
N ILE A 54 -3.31 -11.69 -10.18
CA ILE A 54 -2.63 -10.40 -10.14
C ILE A 54 -2.75 -9.72 -11.49
N GLN A 55 -3.13 -8.45 -11.45
CA GLN A 55 -3.30 -7.61 -12.63
C GLN A 55 -2.51 -6.32 -12.46
N VAL A 56 -1.71 -5.96 -13.46
CA VAL A 56 -0.92 -4.72 -13.46
C VAL A 56 -1.71 -3.62 -14.14
N SER A 57 -1.64 -2.39 -13.62
CA SER A 57 -2.30 -1.24 -14.23
C SER A 57 -1.67 -0.88 -15.59
N PRO A 58 -2.43 -0.38 -16.57
CA PRO A 58 -1.90 -0.05 -17.90
C PRO A 58 -0.75 0.96 -17.88
N ASP A 59 -0.71 1.85 -16.89
CA ASP A 59 0.33 2.85 -16.70
C ASP A 59 1.54 2.35 -15.87
N ASN A 60 1.53 1.07 -15.46
CA ASN A 60 2.54 0.41 -14.64
C ASN A 60 2.84 1.12 -13.31
N THR A 61 1.93 1.94 -12.77
CA THR A 61 2.14 2.60 -11.48
C THR A 61 1.53 1.84 -10.30
N ALA A 62 0.73 0.81 -10.60
CA ALA A 62 0.05 0.00 -9.61
C ALA A 62 -0.15 -1.44 -10.08
N PHE A 63 -0.45 -2.32 -9.13
CA PHE A 63 -0.95 -3.65 -9.41
C PHE A 63 -1.98 -4.04 -8.36
N THR A 64 -2.90 -4.90 -8.77
CA THR A 64 -4.01 -5.37 -7.97
C THR A 64 -3.89 -6.86 -7.73
N VAL A 65 -4.13 -7.31 -6.51
CA VAL A 65 -4.17 -8.72 -6.14
C VAL A 65 -5.58 -9.08 -5.70
N THR A 66 -6.12 -10.13 -6.29
CA THR A 66 -7.41 -10.72 -5.93
C THR A 66 -7.16 -12.06 -5.27
N TYR A 67 -7.87 -12.34 -4.18
CA TYR A 67 -7.75 -13.58 -3.40
C TYR A 67 -9.09 -14.30 -3.35
N SER A 68 -9.05 -15.64 -3.35
CA SER A 68 -10.25 -16.49 -3.23
C SER A 68 -10.23 -17.44 -2.03
N GLU A 69 -9.09 -17.59 -1.33
CA GLU A 69 -8.95 -18.48 -0.18
C GLU A 69 -8.16 -17.84 0.98
N TYR A 70 -8.50 -16.58 1.32
CA TYR A 70 -7.75 -15.81 2.32
C TYR A 70 -8.58 -15.45 3.55
N THR A 71 -9.00 -16.46 4.31
CA THR A 71 -9.79 -16.29 5.53
C THR A 71 -9.11 -16.94 6.74
N ALA A 72 -8.80 -16.12 7.75
CA ALA A 72 -8.37 -16.59 9.07
C ALA A 72 -9.58 -16.68 10.01
N SER A 73 -9.67 -17.73 10.82
CA SER A 73 -10.82 -17.95 11.71
C SER A 73 -10.49 -18.72 12.99
N VAL A 74 -11.32 -18.52 14.00
CA VAL A 74 -11.37 -19.31 15.24
C VAL A 74 -12.82 -19.62 15.58
N GLY A 75 -13.14 -20.86 15.96
CA GLY A 75 -14.53 -21.27 16.18
C GLY A 75 -14.70 -22.79 16.19
N PRO A 76 -15.95 -23.28 16.24
CA PRO A 76 -16.24 -24.71 16.41
C PRO A 76 -15.73 -25.60 15.27
N LYS A 77 -15.59 -25.05 14.05
CA LYS A 77 -15.14 -25.77 12.85
C LYS A 77 -13.73 -25.38 12.39
N ALA A 78 -13.07 -24.45 13.08
CA ALA A 78 -11.72 -24.01 12.72
C ALA A 78 -10.69 -24.98 13.29
N THR A 79 -9.68 -25.32 12.49
CA THR A 79 -8.51 -26.08 12.97
C THR A 79 -7.59 -25.18 13.80
N PRO A 80 -6.67 -25.76 14.60
CA PRO A 80 -5.69 -24.97 15.34
C PRO A 80 -4.76 -24.10 14.50
N LEU A 81 -4.71 -24.29 13.17
CA LEU A 81 -3.89 -23.50 12.25
C LEU A 81 -4.69 -22.38 11.55
N ASP A 82 -6.02 -22.43 11.56
CA ASP A 82 -6.85 -21.46 10.83
C ASP A 82 -6.86 -20.07 11.45
N PHE A 83 -6.39 -19.94 12.70
CA PHE A 83 -6.28 -18.63 13.36
C PHE A 83 -5.33 -17.67 12.63
N ARG A 84 -4.45 -18.19 11.76
CA ARG A 84 -3.53 -17.39 10.94
C ARG A 84 -3.49 -17.90 9.50
N LYS A 85 -3.72 -16.99 8.55
CA LYS A 85 -3.45 -17.21 7.12
C LYS A 85 -2.44 -16.20 6.63
N ASN A 86 -1.54 -16.60 5.74
CA ASN A 86 -0.57 -15.68 5.15
C ASN A 86 -0.51 -15.84 3.64
N CYS A 87 -0.05 -14.79 2.97
CA CYS A 87 0.29 -14.84 1.55
C CYS A 87 1.61 -14.13 1.29
N GLN A 88 2.57 -14.88 0.75
CA GLN A 88 3.86 -14.40 0.28
C GLN A 88 3.79 -14.18 -1.24
N LEU A 89 3.94 -12.92 -1.65
CA LEU A 89 4.10 -12.53 -3.05
C LEU A 89 5.57 -12.27 -3.35
N LEU A 90 6.01 -12.75 -4.51
CA LEU A 90 7.34 -12.48 -5.06
C LEU A 90 7.18 -11.75 -6.38
N LEU A 91 7.67 -10.51 -6.46
CA LEU A 91 7.49 -9.64 -7.62
C LEU A 91 8.83 -9.38 -8.31
N ASP A 92 8.88 -9.62 -9.62
CA ASP A 92 9.93 -9.18 -10.53
C ASP A 92 9.55 -7.84 -11.15
N ILE A 93 10.22 -6.77 -10.74
CA ILE A 93 9.89 -5.42 -11.20
C ILE A 93 11.07 -4.90 -12.01
N LYS A 94 10.86 -4.76 -13.33
CA LYS A 94 11.87 -4.29 -14.27
C LYS A 94 11.76 -2.78 -14.43
N VAL A 95 12.62 -2.05 -13.74
CA VAL A 95 12.74 -0.60 -13.86
C VAL A 95 13.73 -0.18 -14.97
N PRO A 96 13.49 0.93 -15.67
CA PRO A 96 14.45 1.51 -16.60
C PRO A 96 15.77 1.90 -15.91
N SER A 97 16.85 1.96 -16.70
CA SER A 97 18.15 2.42 -16.20
C SER A 97 18.05 3.84 -15.63
N GLY A 98 18.72 4.09 -14.50
CA GLY A 98 18.69 5.39 -13.82
C GLY A 98 17.49 5.61 -12.89
N PHE A 99 16.68 4.57 -12.64
CA PHE A 99 15.55 4.63 -11.71
C PHE A 99 15.58 3.52 -10.67
N THR A 100 14.95 3.80 -9.54
CA THR A 100 14.59 2.83 -8.51
C THR A 100 13.14 3.03 -8.11
N PHE A 101 12.59 2.03 -7.42
CA PHE A 101 11.19 1.99 -7.01
C PHE A 101 11.07 1.46 -5.58
N ALA A 102 9.87 1.64 -5.02
CA ALA A 102 9.40 0.89 -3.87
C ALA A 102 7.89 1.05 -3.70
N ILE A 103 7.30 0.29 -2.78
CA ILE A 103 5.88 0.40 -2.44
C ILE A 103 5.64 1.75 -1.77
N ALA A 104 4.70 2.52 -2.33
CA ALA A 104 4.24 3.81 -1.79
C ALA A 104 3.08 3.61 -0.83
N SER A 105 2.13 2.76 -1.22
CA SER A 105 0.93 2.48 -0.44
C SER A 105 0.34 1.14 -0.82
N ALA A 106 -0.40 0.52 0.08
CA ALA A 106 -1.28 -0.60 -0.22
C ALA A 106 -2.66 -0.36 0.39
N ASP A 107 -3.70 -0.51 -0.41
CA ASP A 107 -5.08 -0.50 0.07
C ASP A 107 -5.57 -1.94 0.20
N TYR A 108 -5.86 -2.36 1.42
CA TYR A 108 -6.41 -3.66 1.77
C TYR A 108 -7.91 -3.56 2.01
N ARG A 109 -8.66 -4.56 1.55
CA ARG A 109 -10.10 -4.70 1.76
C ARG A 109 -10.47 -6.13 2.11
N GLY A 110 -11.62 -6.27 2.77
CA GLY A 110 -12.24 -7.56 3.01
C GLY A 110 -13.39 -7.45 4.01
N TYR A 111 -13.76 -8.58 4.63
CA TYR A 111 -14.87 -8.66 5.58
C TYR A 111 -14.41 -9.14 6.96
N ALA A 112 -15.07 -8.69 8.02
CA ALA A 112 -14.83 -9.11 9.39
C ALA A 112 -16.13 -9.53 10.06
N SER A 113 -16.13 -10.72 10.68
CA SER A 113 -17.16 -11.15 11.63
C SER A 113 -16.47 -11.52 12.94
N LEU A 114 -16.48 -10.60 13.90
CA LEU A 114 -15.86 -10.71 15.20
C LEU A 114 -16.92 -10.47 16.26
N ARG A 115 -17.14 -11.44 17.14
CA ARG A 115 -18.03 -11.31 18.29
C ARG A 115 -17.39 -10.46 19.38
N ASP A 116 -18.23 -9.99 20.30
CA ASP A 116 -17.75 -9.27 21.48
C ASP A 116 -16.63 -10.06 22.20
N GLY A 117 -15.55 -9.36 22.56
CA GLY A 117 -14.35 -9.95 23.13
C GLY A 117 -13.36 -10.60 22.16
N ALA A 118 -13.73 -10.84 20.90
CA ALA A 118 -12.80 -11.29 19.87
C ALA A 118 -12.03 -10.11 19.25
N TYR A 119 -10.89 -10.40 18.63
CA TYR A 119 -10.11 -9.40 17.90
C TYR A 119 -9.33 -10.04 16.74
N GLY A 120 -9.00 -9.22 15.75
CA GLY A 120 -8.25 -9.64 14.57
C GLY A 120 -7.15 -8.65 14.21
N GLU A 121 -6.23 -9.10 13.37
CA GLU A 121 -5.14 -8.29 12.85
C GLU A 121 -4.96 -8.58 11.35
N GLN A 122 -4.71 -7.53 10.58
CA GLN A 122 -4.12 -7.62 9.26
C GLN A 122 -2.71 -7.03 9.36
N ASN A 123 -1.71 -7.80 8.94
CA ASN A 123 -0.31 -7.42 8.97
C ASN A 123 0.26 -7.46 7.54
N ALA A 124 1.21 -6.58 7.26
CA ALA A 124 1.96 -6.57 6.00
C ALA A 124 3.44 -6.32 6.23
N SER A 125 4.29 -6.95 5.44
CA SER A 125 5.72 -6.70 5.36
C SER A 125 6.19 -6.56 3.92
N TYR A 126 7.05 -5.58 3.67
CA TYR A 126 7.59 -5.26 2.35
C TYR A 126 9.11 -5.18 2.44
N TYR A 127 9.81 -6.00 1.65
CA TYR A 127 11.26 -6.05 1.68
C TYR A 127 11.85 -6.54 0.35
N PHE A 128 13.04 -6.03 0.03
CA PHE A 128 13.80 -6.52 -1.11
C PHE A 128 14.63 -7.74 -0.70
N GLN A 129 14.72 -8.73 -1.59
CA GLN A 129 15.54 -9.92 -1.33
C GLN A 129 16.98 -9.52 -0.97
N GLY A 130 17.51 -10.12 0.09
CA GLY A 130 18.88 -9.87 0.57
C GLY A 130 19.06 -8.57 1.35
N HIS A 131 18.00 -7.79 1.58
CA HIS A 131 18.06 -6.53 2.33
C HIS A 131 17.46 -6.70 3.74
N SER A 132 18.11 -6.12 4.74
CA SER A 132 17.62 -6.14 6.13
C SER A 132 16.47 -5.16 6.38
N LYS A 133 16.38 -4.09 5.57
CA LYS A 133 15.37 -3.05 5.75
C LYS A 133 14.00 -3.54 5.27
N THR A 134 13.08 -3.67 6.22
CA THR A 134 11.70 -4.10 5.98
C THR A 134 10.74 -3.01 6.44
N THR A 135 9.76 -2.69 5.60
CA THR A 135 8.61 -1.88 6.00
C THR A 135 7.53 -2.81 6.52
N MET A 136 7.00 -2.53 7.72
CA MET A 136 5.94 -3.30 8.35
C MET A 136 4.71 -2.43 8.57
N SER A 137 3.53 -3.03 8.47
CA SER A 137 2.26 -2.41 8.85
C SER A 137 1.39 -3.40 9.63
N GLN A 138 0.54 -2.85 10.49
CA GLN A 138 -0.41 -3.62 11.29
C GLN A 138 -1.69 -2.82 11.47
N HIS A 139 -2.82 -3.45 11.14
CA HIS A 139 -4.17 -2.94 11.38
C HIS A 139 -4.91 -3.89 12.32
N LYS A 140 -5.45 -3.34 13.41
CA LYS A 140 -6.19 -4.10 14.42
C LYS A 140 -7.70 -3.93 14.24
N PHE A 141 -8.42 -4.99 14.53
CA PHE A 141 -9.88 -5.06 14.52
C PHE A 141 -10.35 -5.58 15.88
N LYS A 142 -11.37 -4.97 16.47
CA LYS A 142 -11.96 -5.39 17.74
C LYS A 142 -13.43 -5.71 17.53
N GLY A 143 -13.90 -6.80 18.10
CA GLY A 143 -15.32 -7.10 18.15
C GLY A 143 -16.06 -6.23 19.19
N PRO A 144 -17.39 -6.16 19.10
CA PRO A 144 -18.22 -6.72 18.03
C PRO A 144 -18.04 -5.95 16.72
N LEU A 145 -17.84 -6.67 15.62
CA LEU A 145 -17.67 -6.14 14.27
C LEU A 145 -18.26 -7.13 13.28
N GLU A 146 -19.17 -6.68 12.43
CA GLU A 146 -19.77 -7.49 11.37
C GLU A 146 -20.00 -6.60 10.16
N ASP A 147 -18.92 -6.36 9.41
CA ASP A 147 -18.90 -5.37 8.34
C ASP A 147 -17.71 -5.58 7.39
N ASP A 148 -17.79 -4.94 6.23
CA ASP A 148 -16.64 -4.73 5.35
C ASP A 148 -15.62 -3.83 6.03
N TRP A 149 -14.35 -4.04 5.72
CA TRP A 149 -13.25 -3.21 6.19
C TRP A 149 -12.33 -2.79 5.07
N GLN A 150 -11.79 -1.58 5.22
CA GLN A 150 -10.71 -1.06 4.37
C GLN A 150 -9.60 -0.49 5.25
N ARG A 151 -8.35 -0.79 4.89
CA ARG A 151 -7.16 -0.27 5.57
C ARG A 151 -6.10 0.10 4.55
N THR A 152 -5.43 1.22 4.77
CA THR A 152 -4.38 1.69 3.88
C THR A 152 -3.06 1.72 4.63
N ASP A 153 -2.07 1.05 4.06
CA ASP A 153 -0.69 1.23 4.44
C ASP A 153 -0.18 2.49 3.76
N GLN A 154 0.25 3.45 4.57
CA GLN A 154 1.04 4.58 4.10
C GLN A 154 2.51 4.25 4.34
N VAL A 155 3.19 3.80 3.28
CA VAL A 155 4.64 3.62 3.34
C VAL A 155 5.24 5.00 3.15
N ALA A 156 5.56 5.67 4.25
CA ALA A 156 6.11 7.03 4.18
C ALA A 156 7.32 7.04 3.24
N ILE A 157 7.28 7.88 2.19
CA ILE A 157 8.30 7.96 1.12
C ILE A 157 9.74 8.13 1.68
N ALA A 158 9.87 8.74 2.87
CA ALA A 158 11.13 8.88 3.59
C ALA A 158 11.60 7.60 4.34
N SER A 159 10.68 6.71 4.72
CA SER A 159 10.96 5.39 5.30
C SER A 159 10.96 4.26 4.27
N THR A 160 10.46 4.53 3.06
CA THR A 160 10.49 3.63 1.92
C THR A 160 11.91 3.11 1.65
N SER A 161 12.08 1.81 1.80
CA SER A 161 13.29 1.10 1.39
C SER A 161 13.34 1.05 -0.13
N PHE A 162 13.69 2.14 -0.81
CA PHE A 162 14.01 2.06 -2.23
C PHE A 162 15.07 0.98 -2.44
N LEU A 163 14.91 0.21 -3.52
CA LEU A 163 15.97 -0.69 -3.94
C LEU A 163 17.24 0.15 -4.23
N PRO A 164 18.44 -0.25 -3.78
CA PRO A 164 19.65 0.46 -4.17
C PRO A 164 19.77 0.57 -5.69
N CYS A 165 20.20 1.75 -6.15
CA CYS A 165 20.30 2.04 -7.58
C CYS A 165 21.20 1.05 -8.30
N GLY A 166 20.75 0.54 -9.46
CA GLY A 166 21.48 -0.43 -10.26
C GLY A 166 21.29 -1.90 -9.83
N GLU A 167 20.64 -2.16 -8.70
CA GLU A 167 20.32 -3.53 -8.30
C GLU A 167 19.07 -4.07 -9.00
N LYS A 168 19.03 -5.41 -9.11
CA LYS A 168 17.85 -6.17 -9.54
C LYS A 168 17.56 -7.21 -8.47
N ARG A 169 16.45 -7.03 -7.76
CA ARG A 169 16.02 -7.91 -6.68
C ARG A 169 14.52 -8.11 -6.77
N TYR A 170 14.07 -9.29 -6.36
CA TYR A 170 12.66 -9.50 -6.16
C TYR A 170 12.17 -8.69 -4.95
N LEU A 171 11.03 -8.03 -5.12
CA LEU A 171 10.28 -7.47 -4.02
C LEU A 171 9.44 -8.58 -3.40
N ASN A 172 9.60 -8.75 -2.10
CA ASN A 172 8.81 -9.68 -1.29
C ASN A 172 7.74 -8.90 -0.55
N ILE A 173 6.50 -9.36 -0.64
CA ILE A 173 5.37 -8.85 0.13
C ILE A 173 4.77 -10.01 0.88
N ASN A 174 4.83 -9.99 2.21
CA ASN A 174 4.10 -10.96 3.03
C ASN A 174 2.96 -10.25 3.73
N THR A 175 1.74 -10.75 3.51
CA THR A 175 0.58 -10.34 4.29
C THR A 175 0.21 -11.48 5.23
N ASP A 176 -0.37 -11.18 6.40
CA ASP A 176 -1.09 -12.17 7.19
C ASP A 176 -2.35 -11.61 7.85
N LEU A 177 -3.37 -12.48 7.94
CA LEU A 177 -4.55 -12.27 8.75
C LEU A 177 -4.44 -13.14 10.00
N ARG A 178 -4.81 -12.58 11.15
CA ARG A 178 -4.89 -13.29 12.42
C ARG A 178 -6.23 -13.03 13.08
N VAL A 179 -6.80 -14.06 13.68
CA VAL A 179 -8.02 -13.94 14.50
C VAL A 179 -7.78 -14.59 15.84
N ASN A 180 -8.16 -13.90 16.90
CA ASN A 180 -8.04 -14.35 18.26
C ASN A 180 -9.42 -14.33 18.92
N ARG A 181 -9.70 -15.38 19.69
CA ARG A 181 -10.98 -15.50 20.38
C ARG A 181 -11.17 -14.47 21.49
N GLY A 182 -10.08 -14.03 22.12
CA GLY A 182 -10.12 -13.26 23.35
C GLY A 182 -11.07 -13.88 24.38
N THR A 183 -12.10 -13.14 24.79
CA THR A 183 -13.14 -13.59 25.72
C THR A 183 -14.40 -14.14 25.05
N SER A 184 -14.46 -14.16 23.70
CA SER A 184 -15.62 -14.68 22.97
C SER A 184 -15.80 -16.20 23.11
N ASP A 185 -17.06 -16.66 23.07
CA ASP A 185 -17.40 -18.09 23.14
C ASP A 185 -17.22 -18.80 21.79
N THR A 186 -15.99 -19.24 21.51
CA THR A 186 -15.66 -19.98 20.29
C THR A 186 -16.16 -21.43 20.26
N LYS A 187 -16.85 -21.90 21.31
CA LYS A 187 -17.57 -23.18 21.25
C LYS A 187 -18.92 -23.04 20.55
N LYS A 188 -19.46 -21.82 20.49
CA LYS A 188 -20.75 -21.51 19.87
C LYS A 188 -20.63 -20.67 18.60
N HIS A 189 -19.61 -19.83 18.51
CA HIS A 189 -19.50 -18.84 17.44
C HIS A 189 -18.15 -18.93 16.72
N THR A 190 -18.17 -18.74 15.41
CA THR A 190 -16.97 -18.53 14.61
C THR A 190 -16.69 -17.04 14.52
N ASN A 191 -15.45 -16.66 14.75
CA ASN A 191 -14.91 -15.34 14.45
C ASN A 191 -13.98 -15.49 13.26
N PHE A 192 -14.07 -14.61 12.27
CA PHE A 192 -13.18 -14.64 11.12
C PHE A 192 -12.86 -13.24 10.59
N LEU A 193 -11.73 -13.17 9.90
CA LEU A 193 -11.28 -12.02 9.13
C LEU A 193 -10.89 -12.54 7.76
N SER A 194 -11.40 -11.91 6.72
CA SER A 194 -11.19 -12.32 5.34
C SER A 194 -10.62 -11.17 4.50
N MET A 195 -9.73 -11.51 3.56
CA MET A 195 -9.31 -10.69 2.42
C MET A 195 -9.88 -11.21 1.08
N ASP A 196 -10.74 -12.22 1.09
CA ASP A 196 -11.56 -12.58 -0.07
C ASP A 196 -12.64 -11.52 -0.32
N SER A 197 -13.00 -11.32 -1.59
CA SER A 197 -14.07 -10.40 -1.97
C SER A 197 -15.37 -11.18 -1.99
N THR A 198 -16.38 -10.71 -1.28
CA THR A 198 -17.77 -11.16 -1.43
C THR A 198 -18.47 -10.51 -2.63
N ASP A 199 -17.93 -9.44 -3.20
CA ASP A 199 -18.62 -8.51 -4.13
C ASP A 199 -17.93 -8.29 -5.48
N ALA A 200 -17.03 -9.20 -5.90
CA ALA A 200 -16.17 -9.10 -7.09
C ALA A 200 -15.25 -7.86 -7.11
N SER A 201 -15.02 -7.20 -5.97
CA SER A 201 -14.14 -6.05 -5.87
C SER A 201 -12.65 -6.45 -5.81
N ILE A 202 -11.80 -5.48 -6.16
CA ILE A 202 -10.33 -5.63 -6.07
C ILE A 202 -9.93 -5.67 -4.59
N ASN A 203 -9.32 -6.78 -4.14
CA ASN A 203 -9.02 -7.01 -2.71
C ASN A 203 -7.82 -6.22 -2.21
N THR A 204 -6.79 -6.03 -3.06
CA THR A 204 -5.64 -5.23 -2.66
C THR A 204 -5.04 -4.47 -3.82
N LEU A 205 -4.89 -3.15 -3.65
CA LEU A 205 -4.25 -2.26 -4.62
C LEU A 205 -2.91 -1.78 -4.06
N TYR A 206 -1.82 -2.17 -4.72
CA TYR A 206 -0.49 -1.70 -4.40
C TYR A 206 -0.09 -0.59 -5.37
N ARG A 207 0.37 0.55 -4.83
CA ARG A 207 0.94 1.65 -5.62
C ARG A 207 2.43 1.73 -5.42
N VAL A 208 3.14 2.04 -6.49
CA VAL A 208 4.59 2.10 -6.53
C VAL A 208 5.05 3.56 -6.64
N ALA A 209 6.03 3.96 -5.83
CA ALA A 209 6.71 5.25 -5.92
C ALA A 209 8.05 5.11 -6.64
N TRP A 210 8.45 6.19 -7.31
CA TRP A 210 9.60 6.25 -8.19
C TRP A 210 10.64 7.21 -7.64
N LYS A 211 11.91 6.90 -7.88
CA LYS A 211 13.02 7.80 -7.63
C LYS A 211 14.08 7.66 -8.72
N SER A 212 14.52 8.80 -9.26
CA SER A 212 15.69 8.84 -10.13
C SER A 212 16.97 8.59 -9.32
N CYS A 213 17.80 7.72 -9.85
CA CYS A 213 19.17 7.49 -9.40
C CYS A 213 20.06 8.55 -10.03
N LYS A 214 20.38 9.59 -9.25
CA LYS A 214 21.42 10.57 -9.62
C LYS A 214 22.79 10.02 -9.30
#